data_AF-A0A1U7GSH6-F1
#
_entry.id   AF-A0A1U7GSH6-F1
#
_cell.length_a   1.000
_cell.length_b   1.000
_cell.length_c   1.000
_cell.angle_alpha   90.00
_cell.angle_beta   90.00
_cell.angle_gamma   90.00
#
_symmetry.space_group_name_H-M   'P 1'
#
loop_
_entity.id
_entity.type
_entity.pdbx_description
1 polymer ?
#
loop_
_entity_poly.entity_id
_entity_poly.type
_entity_poly.pdbx_seq_one_letter_code
_entity_poly.pdbx_strand_id
1 'polypeptide(L)'
;MTEMGPPPKARRPEILRAGLLILGVWGIGVAALTFGGRGSFLHAMLSGLAFMASILGALVGVMMLIFAKSSAQQILGWQLAGTSAFVASLMAASVSLGQQLSLRDVEEAKAYCERLRPAIAAHRSRTGDYPESLADLPSNPPVPRLLVGTDFYRRTPDGYEFSIILPQRIFAVLIYSSLQDRWHESD
;
A
#
# COMPACT_ATOMS: atom_id res chain seq x y z
N MET A 1 -29.88 13.48 -59.72
CA MET A 1 -29.68 12.08 -59.30
C MET A 1 -28.41 12.05 -58.46
N THR A 2 -28.55 12.00 -57.15
CA THR A 2 -27.43 11.97 -56.21
C THR A 2 -27.13 10.50 -55.93
N GLU A 3 -25.99 9.99 -56.40
CA GLU A 3 -25.56 8.63 -56.10
C GLU A 3 -25.40 8.48 -54.58
N MET A 4 -26.28 7.69 -53.97
CA MET A 4 -26.10 7.23 -52.61
C MET A 4 -24.94 6.23 -52.61
N GLY A 5 -23.79 6.66 -52.10
CA GLY A 5 -22.63 5.81 -51.91
C GLY A 5 -22.96 4.61 -51.01
N PRO A 6 -22.25 3.47 -51.18
CA PRO A 6 -22.56 2.25 -50.48
C PRO A 6 -22.47 2.43 -48.95
N PRO A 7 -23.37 1.80 -48.19
CA PRO A 7 -23.38 1.93 -46.74
C PRO A 7 -22.05 1.43 -46.15
N PRO A 8 -21.51 2.12 -45.12
CA PRO A 8 -20.23 1.75 -44.53
C PRO A 8 -20.27 0.33 -43.97
N LYS A 9 -19.34 -0.53 -44.39
CA LYS A 9 -19.18 -1.90 -43.88
C LYS A 9 -18.99 -1.86 -42.36
N ALA A 10 -19.84 -2.57 -41.63
CA ALA A 10 -19.82 -2.63 -40.18
C ALA A 10 -18.53 -3.30 -39.65
N ARG A 11 -17.64 -2.52 -39.02
CA ARG A 11 -16.37 -3.00 -38.39
C ARG A 11 -16.56 -3.76 -37.07
N ARG A 12 -17.66 -4.48 -36.89
CA ARG A 12 -17.98 -5.19 -35.64
C ARG A 12 -17.01 -6.33 -35.25
N PRO A 13 -16.41 -7.12 -36.17
CA PRO A 13 -15.62 -8.28 -35.74
C PRO A 13 -14.23 -7.92 -35.21
N GLU A 14 -13.65 -6.78 -35.60
CA GLU A 14 -12.30 -6.38 -35.17
C GLU A 14 -12.27 -5.92 -33.70
N ILE A 15 -13.32 -5.22 -33.27
CA ILE A 15 -13.44 -4.71 -31.90
C ILE A 15 -13.58 -5.87 -30.90
N LEU A 16 -14.37 -6.90 -31.24
CA LEU A 16 -14.53 -8.10 -30.42
C LEU A 16 -13.22 -8.87 -30.26
N ARG A 17 -12.44 -9.01 -31.33
CA ARG A 17 -11.14 -9.68 -31.29
C ARG A 17 -10.13 -8.92 -30.42
N ALA A 18 -10.08 -7.60 -30.53
CA ALA A 18 -9.23 -6.77 -29.69
C ALA A 18 -9.59 -6.89 -28.21
N GLY A 19 -10.89 -6.87 -27.87
CA GLY A 19 -11.35 -7.04 -26.48
C GLY A 19 -10.98 -8.41 -25.88
N LEU A 20 -11.17 -9.49 -26.65
CA LEU A 20 -10.79 -10.85 -26.24
C LEU A 20 -9.27 -11.00 -26.01
N LEU A 21 -8.45 -10.37 -26.85
CA LEU A 21 -6.99 -10.39 -26.68
C LEU A 21 -6.55 -9.63 -25.44
N ILE A 22 -7.14 -8.46 -25.16
CA ILE A 22 -6.84 -7.68 -23.95
C ILE A 22 -7.20 -8.49 -22.70
N LEU A 23 -8.40 -9.11 -22.66
CA LEU A 23 -8.82 -9.95 -21.54
C LEU A 23 -7.91 -11.18 -21.35
N GLY A 24 -7.49 -11.82 -22.45
CA GLY A 24 -6.57 -12.96 -22.41
C GLY A 24 -5.20 -12.60 -21.85
N VAL A 25 -4.58 -11.53 -22.36
CA VAL A 25 -3.28 -11.05 -21.88
C VAL A 25 -3.36 -10.63 -20.42
N TRP A 26 -4.44 -9.95 -20.04
CA TRP A 26 -4.65 -9.50 -18.67
C TRP A 26 -4.86 -10.68 -17.72
N GLY A 27 -5.67 -11.68 -18.10
CA GLY A 27 -5.87 -12.91 -17.33
C GLY A 27 -4.59 -13.71 -17.13
N ILE A 28 -3.76 -13.82 -18.17
CA ILE A 28 -2.43 -14.45 -18.07
C ILE A 28 -1.51 -13.66 -17.14
N GLY A 29 -1.52 -12.32 -17.20
CA GLY A 29 -0.75 -11.46 -16.30
C GLY A 29 -1.13 -11.65 -14.84
N VAL A 30 -2.43 -11.71 -14.53
CA VAL A 30 -2.92 -11.99 -13.18
C VAL A 30 -2.56 -13.40 -12.73
N ALA A 31 -2.70 -14.40 -13.60
CA ALA A 31 -2.32 -15.78 -13.30
C ALA A 31 -0.81 -15.93 -13.02
N ALA A 32 0.03 -15.27 -13.82
CA ALA A 32 1.48 -15.27 -13.64
C ALA A 32 1.89 -14.55 -12.34
N LEU A 33 1.24 -13.42 -12.02
CA LEU A 33 1.40 -12.75 -10.73
C LEU A 33 1.01 -13.70 -9.58
N THR A 34 -0.15 -14.37 -9.68
CA THR A 34 -0.67 -15.33 -8.68
C THR A 34 0.20 -16.55 -8.42
N PHE A 35 0.84 -17.09 -9.45
CA PHE A 35 1.75 -18.21 -9.26
C PHE A 35 3.17 -17.79 -8.87
N GLY A 36 3.67 -16.67 -9.39
CA GLY A 36 5.05 -16.20 -9.15
C GLY A 36 5.27 -15.49 -7.82
N GLY A 37 4.24 -14.86 -7.23
CA GLY A 37 4.38 -14.02 -6.04
C GLY A 37 3.99 -14.66 -4.70
N ARG A 38 3.72 -15.98 -4.67
CA ARG A 38 3.20 -16.69 -3.49
C ARG A 38 3.97 -16.36 -2.21
N GLY A 39 3.24 -15.86 -1.20
CA GLY A 39 3.76 -15.62 0.16
C GLY A 39 4.20 -14.19 0.47
N SER A 40 4.24 -13.29 -0.54
CA SER A 40 4.54 -11.87 -0.29
C SER A 40 3.27 -11.03 -0.16
N PHE A 41 3.27 -10.06 0.73
CA PHE A 41 2.16 -9.11 0.90
C PHE A 41 1.89 -8.30 -0.38
N LEU A 42 2.96 -7.93 -1.09
CA LEU A 42 2.89 -7.26 -2.40
C LEU A 42 2.08 -8.07 -3.41
N HIS A 43 2.16 -9.39 -3.33
CA HIS A 43 1.45 -10.27 -4.23
C HIS A 43 -0.07 -10.29 -3.97
N ALA A 44 -0.50 -10.38 -2.70
CA ALA A 44 -1.90 -10.29 -2.33
C ALA A 44 -2.52 -8.93 -2.75
N MET A 45 -1.75 -7.86 -2.55
CA MET A 45 -2.08 -6.50 -2.94
C MET A 45 -2.26 -6.34 -4.45
N LEU A 46 -1.29 -6.76 -5.27
CA LEU A 46 -1.38 -6.66 -6.74
C LEU A 46 -2.54 -7.50 -7.29
N SER A 47 -2.81 -8.65 -6.67
CA SER A 47 -3.95 -9.50 -7.02
C SER A 47 -5.28 -8.83 -6.72
N GLY A 48 -5.41 -8.14 -5.58
CA GLY A 48 -6.61 -7.38 -5.21
C GLY A 48 -6.86 -6.19 -6.14
N LEU A 49 -5.81 -5.42 -6.45
CA LEU A 49 -5.86 -4.30 -7.40
C LEU A 49 -6.29 -4.77 -8.79
N ALA A 50 -5.68 -5.85 -9.26
CA ALA A 50 -6.05 -6.44 -10.54
C ALA A 50 -7.53 -6.87 -10.53
N PHE A 51 -7.95 -7.64 -9.53
CA PHE A 51 -9.34 -8.12 -9.45
C PHE A 51 -10.37 -6.97 -9.49
N MET A 52 -10.13 -5.89 -8.74
CA MET A 52 -10.98 -4.70 -8.78
C MET A 52 -11.01 -4.03 -10.17
N ALA A 53 -9.85 -3.89 -10.83
CA ALA A 53 -9.78 -3.36 -12.17
C ALA A 53 -10.54 -4.21 -13.19
N SER A 54 -10.53 -5.53 -13.02
CA SER A 54 -11.30 -6.46 -13.85
C SER A 54 -12.80 -6.29 -13.70
N ILE A 55 -13.30 -6.21 -12.46
CA ILE A 55 -14.74 -6.01 -12.20
C ILE A 55 -15.22 -4.68 -12.81
N LEU A 56 -14.44 -3.62 -12.61
CA LEU A 56 -14.78 -2.29 -13.14
C LEU A 56 -14.72 -2.25 -14.68
N GLY A 57 -13.71 -2.88 -15.29
CA GLY A 57 -13.62 -3.03 -16.74
C GLY A 57 -14.82 -3.80 -17.33
N ALA A 58 -15.23 -4.88 -16.67
CA ALA A 58 -16.42 -5.65 -17.05
C ALA A 58 -17.70 -4.81 -16.93
N LEU A 59 -17.87 -4.04 -15.85
CA LEU A 59 -19.00 -3.13 -15.65
C LEU A 59 -19.07 -2.05 -16.75
N VAL A 60 -17.94 -1.40 -17.07
CA VAL A 60 -17.88 -0.42 -18.16
C VAL A 60 -18.24 -1.06 -19.50
N GLY A 61 -17.72 -2.27 -19.78
CA GLY A 61 -18.04 -3.02 -20.98
C GLY A 61 -19.54 -3.37 -21.09
N VAL A 62 -20.13 -3.84 -20.00
CA VAL A 62 -21.58 -4.14 -19.93
C VAL A 62 -22.41 -2.87 -20.12
N MET A 63 -22.04 -1.76 -19.48
CA MET A 63 -22.73 -0.48 -19.70
C MET A 63 -22.61 -0.01 -21.14
N MET A 64 -21.44 -0.11 -21.78
CA MET A 64 -21.31 0.21 -23.21
C MET A 64 -22.22 -0.62 -24.10
N LEU A 65 -22.42 -1.90 -23.79
CA LEU A 65 -23.32 -2.78 -24.55
C LEU A 65 -24.79 -2.40 -24.34
N ILE A 66 -25.19 -2.05 -23.11
CA ILE A 66 -26.56 -1.62 -22.78
C ILE A 66 -26.87 -0.26 -23.43
N PHE A 67 -25.90 0.65 -23.43
CA PHE A 67 -26.03 2.03 -23.93
C PHE A 67 -25.51 2.22 -25.36
N ALA A 68 -25.33 1.13 -26.12
CA ALA A 68 -24.82 1.17 -27.50
C ALA A 68 -25.73 1.96 -28.48
N LYS A 69 -26.96 2.30 -28.08
CA LYS A 69 -27.91 3.16 -28.82
C LYS A 69 -28.02 4.59 -28.27
N SER A 70 -27.25 4.92 -27.24
CA SER A 70 -27.28 6.22 -26.56
C SER A 70 -26.57 7.30 -27.37
N SER A 71 -26.91 8.58 -27.15
CA SER A 71 -26.26 9.69 -27.86
C SER A 71 -24.76 9.77 -27.50
N ALA A 72 -23.93 10.30 -28.39
CA ALA A 72 -22.48 10.42 -28.15
C ALA A 72 -22.14 11.14 -26.83
N GLN A 73 -22.97 12.12 -26.43
CA GLN A 73 -22.83 12.82 -25.15
C GLN A 73 -23.11 11.91 -23.94
N GLN A 74 -24.08 10.99 -24.05
CA GLN A 74 -24.37 10.02 -22.99
C GLN A 74 -23.25 8.99 -22.85
N ILE A 75 -22.70 8.51 -23.97
CA ILE A 75 -21.54 7.60 -23.97
C ILE A 75 -20.35 8.25 -23.26
N LEU A 76 -20.03 9.51 -23.61
CA LEU A 76 -18.96 10.26 -22.98
C LEU A 76 -19.21 10.45 -21.47
N GLY A 77 -20.43 10.77 -21.07
CA GLY A 77 -20.82 10.90 -19.67
C GLY A 77 -20.57 9.62 -18.87
N TRP A 78 -20.96 8.46 -19.41
CA TRP A 78 -20.71 7.16 -18.76
C TRP A 78 -19.22 6.79 -18.70
N GLN A 79 -18.44 7.11 -19.74
CA GLN A 79 -17.00 6.90 -19.72
C GLN A 79 -16.31 7.72 -18.63
N LEU A 80 -16.66 9.00 -18.50
CA LEU A 80 -16.12 9.88 -17.46
C LEU A 80 -16.53 9.40 -16.06
N ALA A 81 -17.79 9.02 -15.87
CA ALA A 81 -18.28 8.50 -14.59
C ALA A 81 -17.56 7.19 -14.21
N GLY A 82 -17.45 6.25 -15.16
CA GLY A 82 -16.77 4.97 -14.94
C GLY A 82 -15.28 5.13 -14.63
N THR A 83 -14.60 6.01 -15.36
CA THR A 83 -13.18 6.33 -15.11
C THR A 83 -12.98 6.98 -13.75
N SER A 84 -13.85 7.93 -13.38
CA SER A 84 -13.77 8.60 -12.07
C SER A 84 -14.01 7.62 -10.92
N ALA A 85 -15.02 6.75 -11.04
CA ALA A 85 -15.29 5.71 -10.05
C ALA A 85 -14.12 4.73 -9.91
N PHE A 86 -13.46 4.38 -11.02
CA PHE A 86 -12.27 3.54 -11.02
C PHE A 86 -11.11 4.19 -10.27
N VAL A 87 -10.78 5.44 -10.60
CA VAL A 87 -9.71 6.18 -9.90
C VAL A 87 -10.02 6.30 -8.40
N ALA A 88 -11.26 6.65 -8.05
CA ALA A 88 -11.67 6.74 -6.64
C ALA A 88 -11.52 5.40 -5.90
N SER A 89 -11.87 4.29 -6.55
CA SER A 89 -11.72 2.94 -5.97
C SER A 89 -10.26 2.56 -5.76
N LEU A 90 -9.38 2.88 -6.72
CA LEU A 90 -7.94 2.66 -6.58
C LEU A 90 -7.33 3.50 -5.45
N MET A 91 -7.76 4.75 -5.32
CA MET A 91 -7.32 5.63 -4.24
C MET A 91 -7.79 5.11 -2.87
N ALA A 92 -9.03 4.64 -2.75
CA ALA A 92 -9.52 4.04 -1.51
C ALA A 92 -8.74 2.78 -1.14
N ALA A 93 -8.46 1.92 -2.13
CA ALA A 93 -7.67 0.71 -1.91
C ALA A 93 -6.22 1.02 -1.50
N SER A 94 -5.58 2.02 -2.13
CA SER A 94 -4.20 2.40 -1.81
C SER A 94 -4.06 2.96 -0.39
N VAL A 95 -5.06 3.72 0.08
CA VAL A 95 -5.10 4.24 1.46
C VAL A 95 -5.19 3.11 2.48
N SER A 96 -6.14 2.18 2.32
CA SER A 96 -6.31 1.07 3.28
C SER A 96 -5.08 0.17 3.35
N LEU A 97 -4.48 -0.10 2.19
CA LEU A 97 -3.26 -0.87 2.09
C LEU A 97 -2.06 -0.14 2.74
N GLY A 98 -1.92 1.16 2.48
CA GLY A 98 -0.87 1.98 3.09
C GLY A 98 -0.97 1.98 4.61
N GLN A 99 -2.18 2.00 5.17
CA GLN A 99 -2.41 1.89 6.61
C GLN A 99 -1.94 0.55 7.17
N GLN A 100 -2.24 -0.57 6.51
CA GLN A 100 -1.79 -1.89 6.98
C GLN A 100 -0.26 -2.05 6.93
N LEU A 101 0.38 -1.55 5.87
CA LEU A 101 1.84 -1.52 5.79
C LEU A 101 2.45 -0.67 6.89
N SER A 102 1.89 0.51 7.15
CA SER A 102 2.34 1.40 8.21
C SER A 102 2.23 0.74 9.60
N LEU A 103 1.12 0.06 9.88
CA LEU A 103 0.94 -0.66 11.14
C LEU A 103 1.99 -1.76 11.32
N ARG A 104 2.26 -2.53 10.26
CA ARG A 104 3.28 -3.58 10.28
C ARG A 104 4.69 -3.01 10.50
N ASP A 105 5.04 -1.91 9.83
CA ASP A 105 6.33 -1.24 10.01
C ASP A 105 6.50 -0.71 11.44
N VAL A 106 5.43 -0.15 12.03
CA VAL A 106 5.42 0.28 13.43
C VAL A 106 5.58 -0.90 14.38
N GLU A 107 4.89 -2.01 14.15
CA GLU A 107 5.05 -3.24 14.96
C GLU A 107 6.47 -3.79 14.89
N GLU A 108 7.08 -3.82 13.70
CA GLU A 108 8.47 -4.25 13.52
C GLU A 108 9.45 -3.34 14.25
N ALA A 109 9.25 -2.02 14.17
CA ALA A 109 10.03 -1.02 14.89
C ALA A 109 9.89 -1.18 16.41
N LYS A 110 8.67 -1.37 16.92
CA LYS A 110 8.43 -1.65 18.35
C LYS A 110 9.14 -2.93 18.78
N ALA A 111 8.98 -4.02 18.03
CA ALA A 111 9.62 -5.29 18.35
C ALA A 111 11.15 -5.19 18.34
N TYR A 112 11.72 -4.37 17.46
CA TYR A 112 13.15 -4.05 17.47
C TYR A 112 13.56 -3.33 18.76
N CYS A 113 12.86 -2.27 19.15
CA CYS A 113 13.11 -1.55 20.40
C CYS A 113 13.00 -2.47 21.63
N GLU A 114 11.99 -3.34 21.68
CA GLU A 114 11.81 -4.32 22.75
C GLU A 114 13.00 -5.29 22.85
N ARG A 115 13.55 -5.74 21.72
CA ARG A 115 14.75 -6.60 21.69
C ARG A 115 16.01 -5.90 22.18
N LEU A 116 16.08 -4.58 22.11
CA LEU A 116 17.23 -3.81 22.62
C LEU A 116 17.22 -3.65 24.14
N ARG A 117 16.04 -3.69 24.78
CA ARG A 117 15.90 -3.44 26.23
C ARG A 117 16.81 -4.32 27.09
N PRO A 118 16.92 -5.65 26.88
CA PRO A 118 17.83 -6.49 27.66
C PRO A 118 19.30 -6.10 27.50
N ALA A 119 19.72 -5.70 26.29
CA ALA A 119 21.09 -5.27 26.03
C ALA A 119 21.41 -3.93 26.72
N ILE A 120 20.46 -2.99 26.71
CA ILE A 120 20.57 -1.72 27.44
C ILE A 120 20.64 -1.96 28.95
N ALA A 121 19.79 -2.84 29.49
CA ALA A 121 19.81 -3.21 30.90
C ALA A 121 21.15 -3.86 31.30
N ALA A 122 21.66 -4.77 30.47
CA ALA A 122 22.97 -5.39 30.68
C ALA A 122 24.11 -4.34 30.63
N HIS A 123 24.06 -3.39 29.70
CA HIS A 123 25.02 -2.30 29.63
C HIS A 123 25.01 -1.49 30.94
N ARG A 124 23.83 -1.04 31.39
CA ARG A 124 23.68 -0.31 32.66
C ARG A 124 24.19 -1.09 33.86
N SER A 125 23.90 -2.38 33.93
CA SER A 125 24.37 -3.23 35.04
C SER A 125 25.91 -3.29 35.14
N ARG A 126 26.60 -3.10 34.01
CA ARG A 126 28.06 -3.19 33.91
C ARG A 126 28.75 -1.83 34.10
N THR A 127 28.19 -0.77 33.55
CA THR A 127 28.82 0.57 33.53
C THR A 127 28.28 1.51 34.61
N GLY A 128 27.11 1.19 35.17
CA GLY A 128 26.37 2.06 36.09
C GLY A 128 25.43 3.04 35.38
N ASP A 129 25.57 3.22 34.07
CA ASP A 129 24.86 4.22 33.28
C ASP A 129 24.18 3.62 32.03
N TYR A 130 23.13 4.27 31.52
CA TYR A 130 22.55 3.92 30.22
C TYR A 130 23.50 4.34 29.08
N PRO A 131 23.53 3.59 27.96
CA PRO A 131 24.40 3.92 26.84
C PRO A 131 24.03 5.30 26.26
N GLU A 132 25.04 6.08 25.87
CA GLU A 132 24.82 7.37 25.21
C GLU A 132 24.30 7.16 23.78
N SER A 133 24.79 6.10 23.12
CA SER A 133 24.35 5.68 21.79
C SER A 133 24.12 4.17 21.74
N LEU A 134 23.20 3.73 20.88
CA LEU A 134 23.01 2.30 20.62
C LEU A 134 24.23 1.63 19.98
N ALA A 135 25.18 2.42 19.46
CA ALA A 135 26.48 1.92 18.99
C ALA A 135 27.34 1.32 20.12
N ASP A 136 27.07 1.66 21.39
CA ASP A 136 27.79 1.16 22.55
C ASP A 136 27.33 -0.24 22.99
N LEU A 137 26.33 -0.80 22.31
CA LEU A 137 25.82 -2.14 22.55
C LEU A 137 26.61 -3.18 21.72
N PRO A 138 26.92 -4.36 22.31
CA PRO A 138 27.77 -5.37 21.65
C PRO A 138 27.10 -6.05 20.44
N SER A 139 25.78 -5.96 20.31
CA SER A 139 25.02 -6.50 19.18
C SER A 139 24.07 -5.44 18.64
N ASN A 140 24.19 -5.12 17.36
CA ASN A 140 23.30 -4.18 16.70
C ASN A 140 22.53 -4.93 15.60
N PRO A 141 21.31 -5.43 15.88
CA PRO A 141 20.49 -6.06 14.85
C PRO A 141 20.21 -5.07 13.70
N PRO A 142 19.85 -5.55 12.49
CA PRO A 142 19.47 -4.66 11.41
C PRO A 142 18.36 -3.70 11.83
N VAL A 143 18.59 -2.41 11.63
CA VAL A 143 17.64 -1.35 12.00
C VAL A 143 16.44 -1.39 11.04
N PRO A 144 15.20 -1.52 11.54
CA PRO A 144 14.01 -1.47 10.70
C PRO A 144 13.93 -0.17 9.91
N ARG A 145 13.39 -0.24 8.68
CA ARG A 145 13.31 0.91 7.76
C ARG A 145 12.73 2.17 8.40
N LEU A 146 11.72 2.04 9.25
CA LEU A 146 11.05 3.16 9.91
C LEU A 146 11.96 3.94 10.88
N LEU A 147 13.01 3.30 11.40
CA LEU A 147 13.94 3.89 12.38
C LEU A 147 15.24 4.40 11.73
N VAL A 148 15.50 4.06 10.46
CA VAL A 148 16.72 4.46 9.76
C VAL A 148 16.79 5.98 9.61
N GLY A 149 17.89 6.56 10.08
CA GLY A 149 18.12 8.02 10.01
C GLY A 149 17.28 8.85 10.98
N THR A 150 16.66 8.20 11.98
CA THR A 150 15.88 8.88 13.02
C THR A 150 16.60 8.80 14.37
N ASP A 151 16.41 9.82 15.22
CA ASP A 151 16.88 9.81 16.61
C ASP A 151 15.90 9.06 17.51
N PHE A 152 15.69 7.77 17.22
CA PHE A 152 14.67 6.96 17.89
C PHE A 152 15.04 6.50 19.29
N TYR A 153 16.26 6.74 19.77
CA TYR A 153 16.70 6.42 21.13
C TYR A 153 17.24 7.69 21.80
N ARG A 154 16.83 7.91 23.06
CA ARG A 154 17.32 9.01 23.88
C ARG A 154 17.54 8.54 25.30
N ARG A 155 18.75 8.77 25.85
CA ARG A 155 19.01 8.65 27.29
C ARG A 155 18.37 9.83 28.02
N THR A 156 17.71 9.55 29.14
CA THR A 156 17.20 10.56 30.08
C THR A 156 17.95 10.43 31.41
N PRO A 157 17.87 11.41 32.33
CA PRO A 157 18.55 11.32 33.62
C PRO A 157 18.14 10.08 34.44
N ASP A 158 16.86 9.71 34.39
CA ASP A 158 16.30 8.61 35.19
C ASP A 158 16.14 7.30 34.39
N GLY A 159 16.32 7.34 33.06
CA GLY A 159 15.91 6.27 32.16
C GLY A 159 16.40 6.39 30.73
N TYR A 160 15.63 5.81 29.83
CA TYR A 160 15.75 6.01 28.39
C TYR A 160 14.37 5.95 27.74
N GLU A 161 14.30 6.49 26.53
CA GLU A 161 13.09 6.51 25.73
C GLU A 161 13.37 6.01 24.32
N PHE A 162 12.35 5.38 23.73
CA PHE A 162 12.31 5.14 22.29
C PHE A 162 11.20 5.95 21.63
N SER A 163 11.49 6.58 20.51
CA SER A 163 10.53 7.42 19.77
C SER A 163 10.34 6.89 18.36
N ILE A 164 9.10 6.58 18.00
CA ILE A 164 8.72 6.08 16.67
C ILE A 164 7.73 7.07 16.07
N ILE A 165 8.09 7.69 14.94
CA ILE A 165 7.17 8.57 14.19
C ILE A 165 6.09 7.70 13.55
N LEU A 166 4.81 8.05 13.74
CA LEU A 166 3.68 7.30 13.17
C LEU A 166 3.31 7.83 11.77
N PRO A 167 3.57 7.09 10.67
CA PRO A 167 3.36 7.63 9.32
C PRO A 167 1.89 7.94 8.99
N GLN A 168 0.95 7.25 9.66
CA GLN A 168 -0.49 7.40 9.45
C GLN A 168 -1.10 8.62 10.16
N ARG A 169 -0.37 9.29 11.05
CA ARG A 169 -0.86 10.44 11.82
C ARG A 169 0.09 11.60 11.65
N ILE A 170 -0.47 12.79 11.41
CA ILE A 170 0.35 13.99 11.27
C ILE A 170 0.87 14.36 12.67
N PHE A 171 2.19 14.49 12.81
CA PHE A 171 2.90 14.89 14.04
C PHE A 171 2.84 13.90 15.22
N ALA A 172 2.15 12.77 15.12
CA ALA A 172 2.09 11.82 16.23
C ALA A 172 3.39 11.00 16.35
N VAL A 173 3.87 10.87 17.59
CA VAL A 173 5.03 10.06 17.95
C VAL A 173 4.61 9.04 19.00
N LEU A 174 4.98 7.78 18.77
CA LEU A 174 4.82 6.72 19.76
C LEU A 174 6.10 6.63 20.60
N ILE A 175 5.98 6.93 21.90
CA ILE A 175 7.10 7.00 22.83
C ILE A 175 7.03 5.83 23.81
N TYR A 176 8.09 5.03 23.88
CA TYR A 176 8.32 4.11 24.99
C TYR A 176 9.12 4.83 26.06
N SER A 177 8.67 4.78 27.31
CA SER A 177 9.43 5.29 28.46
C SER A 177 9.84 4.14 29.36
N SER A 178 11.14 4.00 29.63
CA SER A 178 11.65 2.97 30.54
C SER A 178 11.18 3.15 31.98
N LEU A 179 10.79 4.37 32.37
CA LEU A 179 10.28 4.68 33.70
C LEU A 179 8.88 4.12 33.93
N GLN A 180 8.02 4.21 32.91
CA GLN A 180 6.64 3.75 32.97
C GLN A 180 6.46 2.33 32.44
N ASP A 181 7.52 1.77 31.85
CA ASP A 181 7.53 0.49 31.14
C ASP A 181 6.37 0.31 30.16
N ARG A 182 6.05 1.37 29.41
CA ARG A 182 4.95 1.35 28.45
C ARG A 182 5.15 2.30 27.29
N TRP A 183 4.51 1.94 26.18
CA TRP A 183 4.31 2.82 25.04
C TRP A 183 3.14 3.77 25.31
N HIS A 184 3.31 5.04 24.96
CA HIS A 184 2.26 6.05 24.95
C HIS A 184 2.39 6.91 23.70
N GLU A 185 1.27 7.46 23.25
CA GLU A 185 1.24 8.37 22.11
C GLU A 185 1.41 9.81 22.60
N SER A 186 2.23 10.58 21.91
CA SER A 186 2.35 12.03 22.06
C SER A 186 1.89 12.68 20.76
N ASP A 187 0.96 13.62 20.90
CA ASP A 187 0.51 14.51 19.82
C ASP A 187 1.45 15.72 19.65
#